data_AF-A0A8I0KWH1-F1
#
_entry.id   AF-A0A8I0KWH1-F1
#
_cell.length_a   1.000
_cell.length_b   1.000
_cell.length_c   1.000
_cell.angle_alpha   90.00
_cell.angle_beta   90.00
_cell.angle_gamma   90.00
#
_symmetry.space_group_name_H-M   'P 1'
#
loop_
_entity.id
_entity.type
_entity.pdbx_description
1 polymer ?
#
loop_
_entity_poly.entity_id
_entity_poly.type
_entity_poly.pdbx_seq_one_letter_code
_entity_poly.pdbx_strand_id
1 'polypeptide(L)'
;MMEVFPFKPGDWVAEPGTERVAKVKSVYEGAPGEVLLDLVIFSDKGDKLGRTSPICGGPRTFEPACSAQWWERIEEPRFPIQMKWVPNGKGGSTLQRWAGKRLPPANWRKPARRAGIILIPPDDEFRKALETIAAGHNDARALAAEVLARRASRR
;
A
#
# COMPACT_ATOMS: atom_id res chain seq x y z
N MET A 1 16.43 12.22 14.03
CA MET A 1 15.87 11.48 12.87
C MET A 1 14.61 10.80 13.36
N MET A 2 13.45 11.05 12.74
CA MET A 2 12.24 10.26 13.08
C MET A 2 12.40 8.89 12.45
N GLU A 3 12.49 7.83 13.25
CA GLU A 3 12.34 6.47 12.74
C GLU A 3 11.00 6.33 12.04
N VAL A 4 11.04 5.82 10.81
CA VAL A 4 9.85 5.74 9.97
C VAL A 4 9.17 4.40 10.26
N PHE A 5 8.39 4.38 11.34
CA PHE A 5 7.56 3.24 11.69
C PHE A 5 6.47 2.98 10.63
N PRO A 6 6.01 1.72 10.48
CA PRO A 6 4.89 1.39 9.58
C PRO A 6 3.55 1.98 10.04
N PHE A 7 3.49 2.57 11.25
CA PHE A 7 2.34 3.25 11.84
C PHE A 7 2.77 4.60 12.41
N LYS A 8 1.82 5.52 12.60
CA LYS A 8 2.04 6.78 13.31
C LYS A 8 0.88 7.10 14.27
N PRO A 9 1.11 7.92 15.31
CA PRO A 9 0.04 8.48 16.13
C PRO A 9 -1.07 9.09 15.26
N GLY A 10 -2.31 8.79 15.62
CA GLY A 10 -3.52 9.22 14.91
C GLY A 10 -4.00 8.28 13.81
N ASP A 11 -3.19 7.31 13.37
CA ASP A 11 -3.64 6.29 12.41
C ASP A 11 -4.79 5.47 13.00
N TRP A 12 -5.72 5.08 12.13
CA TRP A 12 -6.71 4.05 12.42
C TRP A 12 -6.16 2.69 12.02
N VAL A 13 -6.42 1.69 12.84
CA VAL A 13 -5.99 0.31 12.63
C VAL A 13 -7.14 -0.66 12.88
N ALA A 14 -7.12 -1.80 12.20
CA ALA A 14 -8.03 -2.90 12.44
C ALA A 14 -7.25 -4.20 12.63
N GLU A 15 -7.72 -5.07 13.51
CA GLU A 15 -7.21 -6.42 13.70
C GLU A 15 -8.00 -7.38 12.79
N PRO A 16 -7.38 -7.95 11.73
CA PRO A 16 -8.07 -8.86 10.84
C PRO A 16 -8.60 -10.08 11.59
N GLY A 17 -9.85 -10.46 11.34
CA GLY A 17 -10.47 -11.65 11.93
C GLY A 17 -11.15 -11.43 13.29
N THR A 18 -10.76 -10.41 14.07
CA THR A 18 -11.49 -10.03 15.30
C THR A 18 -12.41 -8.83 15.11
N GLU A 19 -12.22 -8.10 14.00
CA GLU A 19 -13.01 -6.92 13.59
C GLU A 19 -12.91 -5.76 14.59
N ARG A 20 -11.93 -5.82 15.50
CA ARG A 20 -11.60 -4.74 16.42
C ARG A 20 -10.97 -3.59 15.65
N VAL A 21 -11.41 -2.38 15.95
CA VAL A 21 -10.83 -1.15 15.44
C VAL A 21 -10.23 -0.35 16.57
N ALA A 22 -9.10 0.28 16.28
CA ALA A 22 -8.42 1.13 17.24
C ALA A 22 -7.80 2.34 16.57
N LYS A 23 -7.53 3.37 17.38
CA LYS A 23 -6.75 4.53 17.01
C LYS A 23 -5.39 4.47 17.71
N VAL A 24 -4.32 4.62 16.94
CA VAL A 24 -2.96 4.62 17.45
C VAL A 24 -2.73 5.91 18.23
N LYS A 25 -2.41 5.79 19.52
CA LYS A 25 -2.05 6.93 20.37
C LYS A 25 -0.55 7.18 20.32
N SER A 26 0.25 6.13 20.42
CA SER A 26 1.71 6.20 20.40
C SER A 26 2.31 4.93 19.81
N VAL A 27 3.52 5.06 19.28
CA VAL A 27 4.29 3.97 18.66
C VAL A 27 5.63 3.92 19.37
N TYR A 28 6.08 2.72 19.73
CA TYR A 28 7.33 2.47 20.44
C TYR A 28 8.12 1.37 19.73
N GLU A 29 9.43 1.42 19.88
CA GLU A 29 10.28 0.27 19.59
C GLU A 29 10.36 -0.63 20.85
N GLY A 30 10.15 -1.93 20.67
CA GLY A 30 10.28 -2.95 21.70
C GLY A 30 11.66 -3.59 21.66
N ALA A 31 11.71 -4.92 21.54
CA ALA A 31 12.95 -5.61 21.17
C ALA A 31 13.39 -5.22 19.74
N PRO A 32 14.65 -5.45 19.34
CA PRO A 32 15.11 -5.11 17.98
C PRO A 32 14.20 -5.69 16.90
N GLY A 33 13.58 -4.79 16.11
CA GLY A 33 12.64 -5.15 15.04
C GLY A 33 11.18 -5.35 15.48
N GLU A 34 10.87 -5.20 16.77
CA GLU A 34 9.51 -5.21 17.30
C GLU A 34 8.96 -3.80 17.41
N VAL A 35 7.77 -3.59 16.86
CA VAL A 35 7.02 -2.33 16.98
C VAL A 35 5.84 -2.56 17.91
N LEU A 36 5.74 -1.74 18.95
CA LEU A 36 4.64 -1.75 19.92
C LEU A 36 3.73 -0.53 19.72
N LEU A 37 2.42 -0.73 19.84
CA LEU A 37 1.38 0.28 19.67
C LEU A 37 0.61 0.49 20.96
N ASP A 38 0.46 1.73 21.41
CA ASP A 38 -0.56 2.11 22.41
C ASP A 38 -1.84 2.46 21.66
N LEU A 39 -2.88 1.65 21.88
CA LEU A 39 -4.10 1.67 21.11
C LEU A 39 -5.29 2.13 21.96
N VAL A 40 -6.13 2.97 21.37
CA VAL A 40 -7.47 3.27 21.88
C VAL A 40 -8.49 2.45 21.09
N ILE A 41 -9.11 1.46 21.71
CA ILE A 41 -10.08 0.57 21.06
C ILE A 41 -11.47 1.20 21.04
N PHE A 42 -12.17 1.00 19.93
CA PHE A 42 -13.54 1.44 19.72
C PHE A 42 -14.48 0.25 19.50
N SER A 43 -15.74 0.40 19.91
CA SER A 43 -16.83 -0.54 19.61
C SER A 43 -17.20 -0.47 18.13
N ASP A 44 -17.97 -1.44 17.66
CA ASP A 44 -18.55 -1.41 16.32
C ASP A 44 -19.51 -0.23 16.10
N LYS A 45 -20.01 0.40 17.17
CA LYS A 45 -20.83 1.63 17.13
C LYS A 45 -20.01 2.91 17.20
N GLY A 46 -18.71 2.83 17.46
CA GLY A 46 -17.82 3.99 17.61
C GLY A 46 -17.67 4.48 19.04
N ASP A 47 -18.15 3.72 20.02
CA ASP A 47 -17.93 4.04 21.44
C ASP A 47 -16.49 3.71 21.82
N LYS A 48 -15.82 4.63 22.52
CA LYS A 48 -14.47 4.38 23.02
C LYS A 48 -14.52 3.34 24.15
N LEU A 49 -13.98 2.14 23.90
CA LEU A 49 -13.94 1.04 24.86
C LEU A 49 -12.76 1.15 25.85
N GLY A 50 -11.73 1.91 25.49
CA GLY A 50 -10.58 2.16 26.36
C GLY A 50 -9.27 1.85 25.69
N ARG A 51 -8.26 1.43 26.48
CA ARG A 51 -6.93 1.08 25.99
C ARG A 51 -6.72 -0.42 26.13
N THR A 52 -6.00 -1.03 25.20
CA THR A 52 -5.67 -2.45 25.26
C THR A 52 -4.16 -2.65 25.17
N SER A 53 -3.64 -3.44 26.10
CA SER A 53 -2.32 -4.06 26.07
C SER A 53 -2.45 -5.36 26.85
N PRO A 54 -1.85 -6.47 26.39
CA PRO A 54 -1.68 -7.62 27.25
C PRO A 54 -0.76 -7.27 28.43
N ILE A 55 -0.97 -7.88 29.59
CA ILE A 55 -0.05 -7.79 30.74
C ILE A 55 1.23 -8.52 30.33
N CYS A 56 2.22 -7.80 29.80
CA CYS A 56 3.48 -8.36 29.31
C CYS A 56 4.63 -8.21 30.32
N GLY A 57 4.33 -7.99 31.61
CA GLY A 57 5.32 -8.10 32.68
C GLY A 57 6.47 -7.10 32.60
N GLY A 58 6.19 -5.83 32.23
CA GLY A 58 7.15 -4.73 32.21
C GLY A 58 6.94 -3.73 33.37
N PRO A 59 7.85 -2.76 33.57
CA PRO A 59 7.66 -1.69 34.55
C PRO A 59 6.29 -1.02 34.37
N ARG A 60 5.57 -0.76 35.47
CA ARG A 60 4.20 -0.18 35.49
C ARG A 60 3.99 1.09 34.66
N THR A 61 5.07 1.78 34.30
CA THR A 61 5.08 3.00 33.49
C THR A 61 5.04 2.75 31.97
N PHE A 62 5.26 1.51 31.52
CA PHE A 62 5.32 1.11 30.10
C PHE A 62 4.05 0.39 29.59
N GLU A 63 3.18 -0.06 30.48
CA GLU A 63 1.84 -0.53 30.11
C GLU A 63 0.96 0.68 29.77
N PRO A 64 0.26 0.73 28.62
CA PRO A 64 -0.16 -0.37 27.76
C PRO A 64 0.31 -0.21 26.30
N ALA A 65 1.19 -1.09 25.82
CA ALA A 65 1.49 -1.24 24.40
C ALA A 65 1.33 -2.71 23.95
N CYS A 66 0.90 -2.96 22.71
CA CYS A 66 0.77 -4.29 22.13
C CYS A 66 1.53 -4.41 20.80
N SER A 67 1.92 -5.61 20.42
CA SER A 67 2.63 -5.84 19.16
C SER A 67 1.82 -5.35 17.95
N ALA A 68 2.50 -4.68 17.02
CA ALA A 68 1.93 -4.20 15.76
C ALA A 68 1.62 -5.33 14.76
N GLN A 69 2.12 -6.56 14.98
CA GLN A 69 2.04 -7.68 14.05
C GLN A 69 0.61 -8.01 13.59
N TRP A 70 -0.38 -7.82 14.46
CA TRP A 70 -1.78 -8.20 14.22
C TRP A 70 -2.66 -7.05 13.74
N TRP A 71 -2.08 -5.86 13.58
CA TRP A 71 -2.83 -4.65 13.25
C TRP A 71 -2.52 -4.21 11.83
N GLU A 72 -3.56 -3.88 11.08
CA GLU A 72 -3.44 -3.31 9.75
C GLU A 72 -3.94 -1.88 9.74
N ARG A 73 -3.22 -1.00 9.05
CA ARG A 73 -3.60 0.40 8.93
C ARG A 73 -4.79 0.55 7.99
N ILE A 74 -5.77 1.35 8.39
CA ILE A 74 -7.00 1.60 7.65
C ILE A 74 -7.30 3.11 7.60
N GLU A 75 -8.15 3.49 6.65
CA GLU A 75 -8.83 4.79 6.71
C GLU A 75 -9.71 4.88 7.97
N GLU A 76 -10.09 6.11 8.35
CA GLU A 76 -11.00 6.31 9.46
C GLU A 76 -12.31 5.55 9.23
N PRO A 77 -12.71 4.65 10.16
CA PRO A 77 -13.95 3.89 10.05
C PRO A 77 -15.15 4.82 10.05
N ARG A 78 -16.16 4.47 9.25
CA ARG A 78 -17.50 5.01 9.42
C ARG A 78 -18.26 4.11 10.39
N PHE A 79 -18.68 4.67 11.51
CA PHE A 79 -19.50 3.98 12.49
C PHE A 79 -21.00 4.18 12.20
N PRO A 80 -21.86 3.20 12.51
CA PRO A 80 -21.51 1.85 12.96
C PRO A 80 -20.84 1.04 11.83
N ILE A 81 -19.90 0.17 12.19
CA ILE A 81 -19.18 -0.68 11.23
C ILE A 81 -20.19 -1.61 10.56
N GLN A 82 -20.27 -1.52 9.23
CA GLN A 82 -21.22 -2.29 8.44
C GLN A 82 -20.62 -3.61 7.95
N MET A 83 -21.46 -4.65 7.89
CA MET A 83 -21.12 -5.87 7.17
C MET A 83 -21.12 -5.60 5.66
N LYS A 84 -20.04 -5.95 4.96
CA LYS A 84 -19.96 -5.87 3.51
C LYS A 84 -19.40 -7.16 2.92
N TRP A 85 -19.88 -7.50 1.73
CA TRP A 85 -19.27 -8.53 0.92
C TRP A 85 -17.94 -8.01 0.35
N VAL A 86 -16.85 -8.60 0.81
CA VAL A 86 -15.49 -8.25 0.38
C VAL A 86 -14.97 -9.33 -0.57
N PRO A 87 -14.51 -8.97 -1.79
CA PRO A 87 -13.92 -9.94 -2.71
C PRO A 87 -12.65 -10.56 -2.10
N ASN A 88 -12.53 -11.89 -2.14
CA ASN A 88 -11.40 -12.63 -1.55
C ASN A 88 -10.24 -12.88 -2.54
N GLY A 89 -10.30 -12.29 -3.74
CA GLY A 89 -9.27 -12.45 -4.79
C GLY A 89 -9.27 -13.80 -5.51
N LYS A 90 -10.05 -14.79 -5.04
CA LYS A 90 -10.17 -16.14 -5.63
C LYS A 90 -11.52 -16.36 -6.32
N GLY A 91 -12.18 -15.29 -6.77
CA GLY A 91 -13.49 -15.34 -7.43
C GLY A 91 -14.69 -15.50 -6.48
N GLY A 92 -14.48 -15.39 -5.15
CA GLY A 92 -15.56 -15.38 -4.16
C GLY A 92 -15.65 -14.05 -3.41
N SER A 93 -16.71 -13.89 -2.63
CA SER A 93 -16.83 -12.81 -1.65
C SER A 93 -17.08 -13.38 -0.26
N THR A 94 -16.58 -12.70 0.76
CA THR A 94 -16.78 -13.05 2.15
C THR A 94 -17.44 -11.88 2.85
N LEU A 95 -18.49 -12.16 3.62
CA LEU A 95 -19.12 -11.16 4.46
C LEU A 95 -18.16 -10.84 5.61
N GLN A 96 -17.69 -9.59 5.68
CA GLN A 96 -16.75 -9.12 6.69
C GLN A 96 -17.23 -7.79 7.25
N ARG A 97 -16.97 -7.51 8.54
CA ARG A 97 -17.14 -6.14 9.06
C ARG A 97 -16.14 -5.21 8.38
N TRP A 98 -16.68 -4.27 7.63
CA TRP A 98 -15.91 -3.32 6.87
C TRP A 98 -15.54 -2.11 7.74
N ALA A 99 -14.38 -2.20 8.39
CA ALA A 99 -13.82 -1.13 9.20
C ALA A 99 -13.24 0.03 8.37
N GLY A 100 -13.08 -0.12 7.06
CA GLY A 100 -12.46 0.91 6.22
C GLY A 100 -11.55 0.30 5.16
N LYS A 101 -11.06 1.14 4.25
CA LYS A 101 -10.10 0.70 3.25
C LYS A 101 -8.72 0.53 3.91
N ARG A 102 -8.06 -0.59 3.63
CA ARG A 102 -6.67 -0.83 4.05
C ARG A 102 -5.74 0.19 3.40
N LEU A 103 -4.89 0.79 4.21
CA LEU A 103 -3.88 1.76 3.80
C LEU A 103 -2.51 1.09 3.72
N PRO A 104 -1.63 1.52 2.81
CA PRO A 104 -0.24 1.08 2.83
C PRO A 104 0.43 1.54 4.14
N PRO A 105 1.56 0.95 4.56
CA PRO A 105 2.32 1.38 5.73
C PRO A 105 2.64 2.89 5.76
N ALA A 106 2.82 3.48 6.94
CA ALA A 106 3.04 4.93 7.10
C ALA A 106 4.38 5.39 6.51
N ASN A 107 5.34 4.48 6.48
CA ASN A 107 6.63 4.65 5.84
C ASN A 107 6.61 4.37 4.32
N TRP A 108 5.48 3.97 3.73
CA TRP A 108 5.38 3.68 2.31
C TRP A 108 5.48 4.95 1.47
N ARG A 109 6.37 4.94 0.48
CA ARG A 109 6.50 6.00 -0.53
C ARG A 109 5.96 5.49 -1.86
N LYS A 110 5.02 6.23 -2.45
CA LYS A 110 4.52 5.92 -3.79
C LYS A 110 5.68 5.94 -4.78
N PRO A 111 5.89 4.88 -5.57
CA PRO A 111 6.93 4.92 -6.59
C PRO A 111 6.61 6.07 -7.55
N ALA A 112 7.63 6.87 -7.90
CA ALA A 112 7.50 7.86 -8.96
C ALA A 112 6.94 7.15 -10.19
N ARG A 113 5.88 7.71 -10.79
CA ARG A 113 5.30 7.15 -12.02
C ARG A 113 6.45 7.00 -13.02
N ARG A 114 6.85 5.77 -13.35
CA ARG A 114 7.68 5.55 -14.54
C ARG A 114 6.89 6.15 -15.70
N ALA A 115 7.51 7.06 -16.46
CA ALA A 115 6.88 7.71 -17.61
C ALA A 115 6.17 6.63 -18.44
N GLY A 116 4.84 6.66 -18.41
CA GLY A 116 4.01 5.66 -19.05
C GLY A 116 4.09 5.87 -20.55
N ILE A 117 4.30 4.77 -21.28
CA ILE A 117 4.08 4.65 -22.73
C ILE A 117 4.96 5.62 -23.54
N ILE A 118 5.95 5.08 -24.24
CA ILE A 118 6.56 5.81 -25.36
C ILE A 118 5.42 6.01 -26.38
N LEU A 119 4.79 7.18 -26.36
CA LEU A 119 3.91 7.65 -27.43
C LEU A 119 4.82 7.85 -28.64
N ILE A 120 4.98 6.80 -29.43
CA ILE A 120 5.54 6.89 -30.78
C ILE A 120 4.49 7.64 -31.60
N PRO A 121 4.75 8.89 -32.04
CA PRO A 121 3.81 9.62 -32.87
C PRO A 121 3.41 8.76 -34.08
N PRO A 122 2.15 8.85 -34.56
CA PRO A 122 1.71 8.07 -35.72
C PRO A 122 2.58 8.28 -36.96
N ASP A 123 3.25 9.44 -37.08
CA ASP A 123 4.19 9.78 -38.16
C ASP A 123 5.67 9.49 -37.88
N ASP A 124 5.99 8.75 -36.81
CA ASP A 124 7.37 8.41 -36.47
C ASP A 124 7.98 7.49 -37.54
N GLU A 125 9.13 7.89 -38.09
CA GLU A 125 9.92 7.12 -39.07
C GLU A 125 10.17 5.68 -38.58
N PHE A 126 10.26 5.50 -37.26
CA PHE A 126 10.40 4.19 -36.62
C PHE A 126 9.20 3.27 -36.86
N ARG A 127 7.98 3.80 -36.87
CA ARG A 127 6.76 3.02 -37.11
C ARG A 127 6.66 2.57 -38.57
N LYS A 128 6.96 3.47 -39.51
CA LYS A 128 6.99 3.16 -40.95
C LYS A 128 8.02 2.07 -41.28
N ALA A 129 9.18 2.10 -40.62
CA ALA A 129 10.20 1.06 -40.74
C ALA A 129 9.73 -0.30 -40.21
N LEU A 130 9.03 -0.34 -39.07
CA LEU A 130 8.45 -1.57 -38.53
C LEU A 130 7.39 -2.18 -39.46
N GLU A 131 6.55 -1.35 -40.08
CA GLU A 131 5.57 -1.80 -41.08
C GLU A 131 6.25 -2.36 -42.35
N THR A 132 7.34 -1.73 -42.78
CA THR A 132 8.15 -2.21 -43.92
C THR A 132 8.81 -3.56 -43.63
N ILE A 133 9.32 -3.74 -42.40
CA ILE A 133 9.87 -5.04 -41.94
C ILE A 133 8.77 -6.10 -41.91
N ALA A 134 7.60 -5.78 -41.37
CA ALA A 134 6.45 -6.69 -41.32
C ALA A 134 5.95 -7.08 -42.72
N ALA A 135 6.12 -6.22 -43.73
CA ALA A 135 5.81 -6.50 -45.14
C ALA A 135 6.86 -7.39 -45.85
N GLY A 136 7.83 -7.95 -45.11
CA GLY A 136 8.79 -8.92 -45.63
C GLY A 136 10.08 -8.29 -46.19
N HIS A 137 10.50 -7.15 -45.66
CA HIS A 137 11.77 -6.56 -46.07
C HIS A 137 12.95 -7.48 -45.74
N ASN A 138 13.76 -7.81 -46.75
CA ASN A 138 14.81 -8.83 -46.67
C ASN A 138 15.96 -8.50 -45.71
N ASP A 139 16.14 -7.23 -45.30
CA ASP A 139 17.15 -6.86 -44.31
C ASP A 139 16.60 -5.89 -43.27
N ALA A 140 15.80 -6.45 -42.36
CA ALA A 140 15.23 -5.71 -41.24
C ALA A 140 16.27 -5.06 -40.31
N ARG A 141 17.47 -5.64 -40.25
CA ARG A 141 18.52 -5.19 -39.32
C ARG A 141 19.21 -3.93 -39.84
N ALA A 142 19.51 -3.87 -41.13
CA ALA A 142 20.05 -2.68 -41.76
C ALA A 142 19.08 -1.50 -41.68
N LEU A 143 17.79 -1.74 -41.99
CA LEU A 143 16.75 -0.71 -41.95
C LEU A 143 16.57 -0.14 -40.53
N ALA A 144 16.55 -1.00 -39.51
CA ALA A 144 16.45 -0.55 -38.12
C ALA A 144 17.66 0.29 -37.69
N ALA A 145 18.88 -0.08 -38.10
CA ALA A 145 20.10 0.65 -37.79
C ALA A 145 20.10 2.07 -38.42
N GLU A 146 19.67 2.18 -39.68
CA GLU A 146 19.58 3.45 -40.40
C GLU A 146 18.59 4.42 -39.73
N VAL A 147 17.40 3.93 -39.35
CA VAL A 147 16.35 4.75 -38.72
C VAL A 147 16.80 5.24 -37.34
N LEU A 148 17.46 4.38 -36.56
CA LEU A 148 18.01 4.76 -35.26
C LEU A 148 19.15 5.78 -35.40
N ALA A 149 20.02 5.64 -36.41
CA ALA A 149 21.10 6.58 -36.68
C ALA A 149 20.58 7.97 -37.10
N ARG A 150 19.56 8.04 -37.97
CA ARG A 150 18.89 9.30 -38.36
C ARG A 150 18.18 9.98 -37.21
N ARG A 151 17.61 9.21 -36.28
CA ARG A 151 16.98 9.76 -35.08
C ARG A 151 18.01 10.32 -34.09
N ALA A 152 19.18 9.70 -34.02
CA ALA A 152 20.28 10.17 -33.17
C ALA A 152 20.91 11.47 -33.68
N SER A 153 20.93 11.72 -34.99
CA SER A 153 21.47 12.96 -35.58
C SER A 153 20.50 14.16 -35.54
N ARG A 154 19.24 13.96 -35.18
CA ARG A 154 18.21 15.02 -35.04
C ARG A 154 18.01 15.49 -33.59
N ARG A 155 18.77 14.96 -32.63
CA ARG A 155 18.82 15.42 -31.23
C ARG A 155 20.01 16.35 -31.03
#